data_AF-A0AB38AWJ8-F1
#
_entry.id   AF-A0AB38AWJ8-F1
#
_cell.length_a   1.000
_cell.length_b   1.000
_cell.length_c   1.000
_cell.angle_alpha   90.00
_cell.angle_beta   90.00
_cell.angle_gamma   90.00
#
_symmetry.space_group_name_H-M   'P 1'
#
loop_
_entity.id
_entity.type
_entity.pdbx_description
1 polymer ?
#
loop_
_entity_poly.entity_id
_entity_poly.type
_entity_poly.pdbx_seq_one_letter_code
_entity_poly.pdbx_strand_id
1 'polypeptide(L)'
;MVTGRTTNRGIAVLAALAVVVILPGAVGVASAETVPGYRTGDGATAIKGSTSTADAPQLKPGLHTDSIKRGEKKYYAVSLDDRTSAYFSAVAAPRPGTKVADYGDRLTVNVQASDGTTCDTGAHPSFHGGGMAYPIADYATRRIGADRTGCQKAGPYYLVITREGSAKSGSDAWPLELDYLDEPPLKGTTPARPGQGSWSTVTPAPRTDTTKRSAKGGTGFNDAGSVDSGVWKDRIRPGETRFYRVPVDWGQRLNLSAELPNAPSGSSGFLARMLGLGVYNPARGAVDDLSFVAYTGKPVAAKEFTAPVAYGNRFQPVGPVSAMRFAGWYYLEVSLHPDAARFFPKGAELTLRVDVRGAAKAGPGYAEPTGTFSVTSGDRESARKGQTAQQAAKSGTLMTVAYTGIGTGVVLLLGLGAWTLVARRSTAGAPAAAVGPGGPAGPGGPLGQPALPGQPGQPGQSSQPSPPGQPGQPTQTTQQAQQNTQFGPPRGW
;
A
#
# COMPACT_ATOMS: atom_id res chain seq x y z
N MET A 1 -12.30 72.62 -62.03
CA MET A 1 -13.37 71.77 -62.61
C MET A 1 -13.34 70.39 -61.97
N VAL A 2 -14.48 69.70 -61.89
CA VAL A 2 -14.65 68.23 -61.78
C VAL A 2 -13.64 67.50 -60.85
N THR A 3 -13.87 67.47 -59.53
CA THR A 3 -14.56 66.39 -58.78
C THR A 3 -13.97 64.98 -58.93
N GLY A 4 -13.49 64.39 -57.82
CA GLY A 4 -13.13 62.97 -57.73
C GLY A 4 -12.71 62.54 -56.32
N ARG A 5 -13.62 61.93 -55.54
CA ARG A 5 -13.30 61.24 -54.28
C ARG A 5 -12.94 59.78 -54.60
N THR A 6 -11.94 59.23 -53.92
CA THR A 6 -12.13 58.02 -53.07
C THR A 6 -10.97 57.84 -52.10
N THR A 7 -11.28 57.42 -50.88
CA THR A 7 -10.31 56.97 -49.87
C THR A 7 -9.98 55.50 -50.09
N ASN A 8 -8.73 55.09 -49.83
CA ASN A 8 -8.46 53.71 -49.42
C ASN A 8 -7.26 53.63 -48.48
N ARG A 9 -7.39 52.89 -47.38
CA ARG A 9 -6.34 52.67 -46.37
C ARG A 9 -5.59 51.38 -46.70
N GLY A 10 -4.39 51.49 -47.25
CA GLY A 10 -3.48 50.34 -47.41
C GLY A 10 -2.82 49.98 -46.08
N ILE A 11 -3.20 48.87 -45.48
CA ILE A 11 -2.48 48.28 -44.34
C ILE A 11 -1.34 47.43 -44.90
N ALA A 12 -0.09 47.73 -44.52
CA ALA A 12 1.07 46.94 -44.92
C ALA A 12 1.14 45.63 -44.13
N VAL A 13 1.00 44.49 -44.82
CA VAL A 13 1.17 43.16 -44.23
C VAL A 13 2.62 42.70 -44.43
N LEU A 14 3.40 42.68 -43.34
CA LEU A 14 4.74 42.11 -43.34
C LEU A 14 4.65 40.58 -43.33
N ALA A 15 4.95 39.96 -44.47
CA ALA A 15 4.98 38.50 -44.62
C ALA A 15 6.27 37.91 -44.02
N ALA A 16 6.20 37.44 -42.77
CA ALA A 16 7.30 36.74 -42.11
C ALA A 16 7.42 35.29 -42.61
N LEU A 17 8.40 35.03 -43.48
CA LEU A 17 8.73 33.67 -43.97
C LEU A 17 9.40 32.83 -42.88
N ALA A 18 8.61 32.04 -42.15
CA ALA A 18 9.11 31.09 -41.16
C ALA A 18 9.68 29.83 -41.85
N VAL A 19 11.01 29.71 -41.88
CA VAL A 19 11.71 28.51 -42.38
C VAL A 19 11.60 27.39 -41.35
N VAL A 20 10.73 26.40 -41.60
CA VAL A 20 10.62 25.18 -40.78
C VAL A 20 11.76 24.23 -41.14
N VAL A 21 12.79 24.18 -40.31
CA VAL A 21 13.87 23.19 -40.43
C VAL A 21 13.37 21.83 -39.93
N ILE A 22 12.99 20.96 -40.87
CA ILE A 22 12.58 19.58 -40.56
C ILE A 22 13.83 18.75 -40.26
N LEU A 23 14.22 18.67 -38.98
CA LEU A 23 15.28 17.76 -38.52
C LEU A 23 14.80 16.30 -38.58
N PRO A 24 15.53 15.39 -39.26
CA PRO A 24 15.11 14.00 -39.38
C PRO A 24 15.38 13.21 -38.09
N GLY A 25 14.29 12.79 -37.43
CA GLY A 25 14.24 11.49 -36.76
C GLY A 25 15.14 11.27 -35.54
N ALA A 26 15.14 12.17 -34.57
CA ALA A 26 15.59 11.84 -33.21
C ALA A 26 14.63 10.81 -32.57
N VAL A 27 14.82 9.52 -32.87
CA VAL A 27 14.03 8.42 -32.29
C VAL A 27 14.41 8.28 -30.82
N GLY A 28 13.66 8.96 -29.95
CA GLY A 28 13.90 8.97 -28.50
C GLY A 28 13.90 7.57 -27.91
N VAL A 29 15.10 7.05 -27.63
CA VAL A 29 15.30 5.94 -26.69
C VAL A 29 14.82 6.44 -25.32
N ALA A 30 14.02 5.65 -24.61
CA ALA A 30 13.53 6.03 -23.30
C ALA A 30 14.69 6.08 -22.30
N SER A 31 15.21 7.29 -22.01
CA SER A 31 16.15 7.52 -20.92
C SER A 31 15.55 7.00 -19.61
N ALA A 32 16.39 6.46 -18.72
CA ALA A 32 15.93 5.84 -17.48
C ALA A 32 15.05 6.76 -16.60
N GLU A 33 15.29 8.07 -16.67
CA GLU A 33 14.49 9.13 -16.03
C GLU A 33 13.00 9.16 -16.46
N THR A 34 12.68 8.58 -17.62
CA THR A 34 11.31 8.52 -18.16
C THR A 34 10.56 7.23 -17.80
N VAL A 35 11.24 6.27 -17.16
CA VAL A 35 10.66 5.02 -16.68
C VAL A 35 10.10 5.24 -15.26
N PRO A 36 8.84 4.91 -14.97
CA PRO A 36 8.29 5.04 -13.63
C PRO A 36 9.04 4.16 -12.63
N GLY A 37 9.60 4.79 -11.60
CA GLY A 37 10.07 4.09 -10.40
C GLY A 37 8.92 3.73 -9.45
N TYR A 38 9.24 2.93 -8.43
CA TYR A 38 8.31 2.52 -7.37
C TYR A 38 7.60 3.72 -6.73
N ARG A 39 6.29 3.61 -6.49
CA ARG A 39 5.54 4.58 -5.68
C ARG A 39 5.22 3.98 -4.32
N THR A 40 5.68 4.65 -3.28
CA THR A 40 5.33 4.37 -1.90
C THR A 40 3.84 4.66 -1.62
N GLY A 41 3.32 4.15 -0.51
CA GLY A 41 1.91 4.24 -0.16
C GLY A 41 1.42 5.68 -0.01
N ASP A 42 0.26 5.96 -0.61
CA ASP A 42 -0.48 7.20 -0.38
C ASP A 42 -0.82 7.30 1.13
N GLY A 43 -0.15 8.18 1.86
CA GLY A 43 -0.31 8.35 3.32
C GLY A 43 0.66 7.53 4.21
N ALA A 44 1.66 6.86 3.63
CA ALA A 44 2.72 6.22 4.41
C ALA A 44 3.53 7.25 5.22
N THR A 45 3.81 6.98 6.49
CA THR A 45 4.44 7.95 7.40
C THR A 45 5.96 7.97 7.29
N ALA A 46 6.56 9.16 7.22
CA ALA A 46 8.02 9.29 7.21
C ALA A 46 8.62 8.87 8.56
N ILE A 47 9.57 7.94 8.53
CA ILE A 47 10.33 7.47 9.69
C ILE A 47 11.82 7.47 9.32
N LYS A 48 12.72 7.63 10.31
CA LYS A 48 14.17 7.65 10.08
C LYS A 48 14.86 6.70 11.04
N GLY A 49 15.18 5.50 10.57
CA GLY A 49 15.88 4.48 11.36
C GLY A 49 17.24 4.97 11.86
N SER A 50 17.55 4.61 13.11
CA SER A 50 18.78 4.96 13.81
C SER A 50 19.91 3.97 13.48
N THR A 51 21.14 4.32 13.86
CA THR A 51 22.31 3.39 13.84
C THR A 51 22.49 2.61 15.14
N SER A 52 21.65 2.84 16.15
CA SER A 52 21.68 2.23 17.49
C SER A 52 20.28 1.73 17.88
N THR A 53 20.17 0.78 18.81
CA THR A 53 18.87 0.43 19.41
C THR A 53 18.35 1.50 20.38
N ALA A 54 19.25 2.25 21.04
CA ALA A 54 18.91 3.28 22.01
C ALA A 54 18.15 4.48 21.42
N ASP A 55 18.48 4.87 20.20
CA ASP A 55 17.89 6.03 19.49
C ASP A 55 16.81 5.60 18.48
N ALA A 56 16.36 4.35 18.52
CA ALA A 56 15.50 3.77 17.49
C ALA A 56 14.06 4.34 17.54
N PRO A 57 13.53 4.90 16.44
CA PRO A 57 12.18 5.45 16.42
C PRO A 57 11.15 4.34 16.54
N GLN A 58 10.04 4.62 17.22
CA GLN A 58 8.92 3.69 17.35
C GLN A 58 8.22 3.46 16.01
N LEU A 59 8.38 2.27 15.44
CA LEU A 59 7.55 1.76 14.36
C LEU A 59 6.16 1.40 14.92
N LYS A 60 5.12 1.70 14.15
CA LYS A 60 3.71 1.39 14.45
C LYS A 60 3.10 0.58 13.30
N PRO A 61 2.01 -0.16 13.51
CA PRO A 61 1.34 -0.88 12.42
C PRO A 61 0.99 0.02 11.24
N GLY A 62 1.04 -0.52 10.03
CA GLY A 62 0.85 0.19 8.77
C GLY A 62 2.16 0.61 8.06
N LEU A 63 2.02 1.51 7.09
CA LEU A 63 3.06 1.86 6.12
C LEU A 63 3.94 3.05 6.53
N HIS A 64 5.24 2.91 6.33
CA HIS A 64 6.24 3.95 6.59
C HIS A 64 7.26 4.07 5.46
N THR A 65 7.92 5.22 5.36
CA THR A 65 8.98 5.49 4.37
C THR A 65 10.25 6.03 5.00
N ASP A 66 11.40 5.51 4.56
CA ASP A 66 12.75 6.01 4.83
C ASP A 66 13.60 5.88 3.54
N SER A 67 14.92 5.93 3.65
CA SER A 67 15.89 5.60 2.60
C SER A 67 17.10 4.87 3.21
N ILE A 68 17.84 4.09 2.41
CA ILE A 68 18.98 3.31 2.92
C ILE A 68 20.18 3.35 1.96
N LYS A 69 21.33 3.76 2.48
CA LYS A 69 22.63 3.81 1.79
C LYS A 69 23.30 2.44 1.81
N ARG A 70 24.23 2.22 0.87
CA ARG A 70 25.02 0.99 0.81
C ARG A 70 25.89 0.86 2.07
N GLY A 71 25.81 -0.28 2.76
CA GLY A 71 26.51 -0.55 4.02
C GLY A 71 25.84 0.06 5.26
N GLU A 72 24.67 0.70 5.12
CA GLU A 72 23.92 1.24 6.25
C GLU A 72 23.10 0.13 6.93
N LYS A 73 23.11 0.13 8.26
CA LYS A 73 22.25 -0.71 9.12
C LYS A 73 21.36 0.21 9.96
N LYS A 74 20.05 -0.01 9.87
CA LYS A 74 19.02 0.78 10.54
C LYS A 74 18.22 -0.05 11.54
N TYR A 75 17.90 0.57 12.67
CA TYR A 75 17.02 0.02 13.71
C TYR A 75 15.75 0.85 13.83
N TYR A 76 14.63 0.18 14.10
CA TYR A 76 13.34 0.79 14.43
C TYR A 76 12.76 0.01 15.62
N ALA A 77 12.37 0.71 16.69
CA ALA A 77 11.83 0.10 17.90
C ALA A 77 10.39 -0.37 17.66
N VAL A 78 10.03 -1.53 18.22
CA VAL A 78 8.67 -2.08 18.15
C VAL A 78 8.26 -2.63 19.49
N SER A 79 6.99 -2.46 19.86
CA SER A 79 6.42 -2.95 21.12
C SER A 79 5.38 -4.03 20.80
N LEU A 80 5.66 -5.28 21.19
CA LEU A 80 4.83 -6.44 20.83
C LEU A 80 4.20 -7.06 22.08
N ASP A 81 2.98 -7.60 21.95
CA ASP A 81 2.31 -8.41 22.99
C ASP A 81 2.80 -9.87 22.96
N ASP A 82 2.21 -10.79 23.72
CA ASP A 82 2.56 -12.22 23.77
C ASP A 82 1.55 -13.14 23.05
N ARG A 83 0.65 -12.58 22.23
CA ARG A 83 -0.46 -13.32 21.59
C ARG A 83 -0.54 -13.15 20.07
N THR A 84 0.00 -12.04 19.56
CA THR A 84 -0.13 -11.57 18.18
C THR A 84 1.16 -11.85 17.41
N SER A 85 1.03 -12.32 16.16
CA SER A 85 2.19 -12.55 15.29
C SER A 85 2.43 -11.34 14.40
N ALA A 86 3.61 -10.73 14.47
CA ALA A 86 3.97 -9.53 13.74
C ALA A 86 4.80 -9.86 12.49
N TYR A 87 4.48 -9.19 11.38
CA TYR A 87 5.15 -9.32 10.09
C TYR A 87 5.66 -7.95 9.65
N PHE A 88 6.95 -7.88 9.32
CA PHE A 88 7.63 -6.64 8.97
C PHE A 88 8.22 -6.76 7.58
N SER A 89 7.50 -6.26 6.59
CA SER A 89 8.01 -6.21 5.22
C SER A 89 8.88 -4.97 5.01
N ALA A 90 9.86 -5.10 4.13
CA ALA A 90 10.68 -3.98 3.67
C ALA A 90 10.88 -4.06 2.16
N VAL A 91 10.52 -2.98 1.45
CA VAL A 91 10.73 -2.81 0.01
C VAL A 91 11.85 -1.80 -0.20
N ALA A 92 12.99 -2.23 -0.74
CA ALA A 92 14.04 -1.33 -1.17
C ALA A 92 13.94 -1.12 -2.70
N ALA A 93 13.72 0.12 -3.11
CA ALA A 93 13.34 0.45 -4.48
C ALA A 93 14.34 1.40 -5.16
N PRO A 94 15.48 0.90 -5.68
CA PRO A 94 16.34 1.69 -6.56
C PRO A 94 15.54 2.23 -7.76
N ARG A 95 15.97 3.38 -8.31
CA ARG A 95 15.35 3.91 -9.53
C ARG A 95 15.73 3.03 -10.73
N PRO A 96 14.88 2.94 -11.77
CA PRO A 96 15.28 2.37 -13.05
C PRO A 96 16.61 2.96 -13.52
N GLY A 97 17.54 2.12 -13.96
CA GLY A 97 18.89 2.53 -14.38
C GLY A 97 19.90 2.79 -13.25
N THR A 98 19.52 2.74 -11.96
CA THR A 98 20.50 2.71 -10.86
C THR A 98 21.38 1.46 -11.00
N LYS A 99 22.69 1.60 -10.79
CA LYS A 99 23.63 0.47 -10.87
C LYS A 99 23.48 -0.47 -9.66
N VAL A 100 23.06 -1.71 -9.90
CA VAL A 100 23.00 -2.79 -8.90
C VAL A 100 23.91 -3.96 -9.29
N ALA A 101 24.25 -4.82 -8.33
CA ALA A 101 25.05 -6.03 -8.54
C ALA A 101 24.28 -7.31 -8.20
N ASP A 102 24.07 -8.19 -9.18
CA ASP A 102 23.40 -9.49 -8.99
C ASP A 102 24.00 -10.27 -7.80
N TYR A 103 23.14 -10.82 -6.94
CA TYR A 103 23.40 -11.58 -5.69
C TYR A 103 24.18 -10.84 -4.58
N GLY A 104 25.08 -9.91 -4.93
CA GLY A 104 25.97 -9.20 -4.00
C GLY A 104 25.38 -7.92 -3.44
N ASP A 105 24.46 -7.28 -4.15
CA ASP A 105 23.59 -6.25 -3.61
C ASP A 105 22.30 -6.91 -3.09
N ARG A 106 21.96 -6.65 -1.82
CA ARG A 106 20.75 -7.20 -1.18
C ARG A 106 20.25 -6.32 -0.04
N LEU A 107 18.99 -6.51 0.31
CA LEU A 107 18.45 -6.07 1.60
C LEU A 107 18.51 -7.26 2.57
N THR A 108 18.81 -7.00 3.83
CA THR A 108 18.71 -7.99 4.92
C THR A 108 17.74 -7.44 5.96
N VAL A 109 16.66 -8.18 6.20
CA VAL A 109 15.51 -7.82 7.04
C VAL A 109 15.45 -8.79 8.22
N ASN A 110 15.44 -8.26 9.45
CA ASN A 110 15.46 -9.06 10.68
C ASN A 110 14.58 -8.45 11.77
N VAL A 111 14.00 -9.29 12.62
CA VAL A 111 13.46 -8.86 13.93
C VAL A 111 14.39 -9.38 15.02
N GLN A 112 14.80 -8.51 15.94
CA GLN A 112 15.65 -8.86 17.08
C GLN A 112 14.96 -8.55 18.40
N ALA A 113 15.13 -9.40 19.40
CA ALA A 113 14.82 -9.10 20.79
C ALA A 113 15.83 -8.08 21.37
N SER A 114 15.52 -7.51 22.54
CA SER A 114 16.37 -6.48 23.17
C SER A 114 17.74 -6.97 23.68
N ASP A 115 17.98 -8.28 23.71
CA ASP A 115 19.29 -8.90 23.94
C ASP A 115 20.11 -9.14 22.65
N GLY A 116 19.55 -8.76 21.48
CA GLY A 116 20.13 -8.98 20.16
C GLY A 116 19.74 -10.30 19.49
N THR A 117 19.00 -11.19 20.15
CA THR A 117 18.56 -12.48 19.59
C THR A 117 17.63 -12.27 18.41
N THR A 118 18.00 -12.75 17.22
CA THR A 118 17.13 -12.71 16.04
C THR A 118 15.98 -13.71 16.19
N CYS A 119 14.77 -13.28 15.88
CA CYS A 119 13.53 -14.01 16.16
C CYS A 119 13.09 -15.03 15.11
N ASP A 120 13.73 -15.03 13.94
CA ASP A 120 13.52 -15.95 12.81
C ASP A 120 14.84 -16.05 12.01
N THR A 121 14.86 -16.73 10.87
CA THR A 121 16.07 -16.78 10.00
C THR A 121 16.47 -15.42 9.40
N GLY A 122 15.57 -14.45 9.42
CA GLY A 122 15.68 -13.24 8.60
C GLY A 122 15.28 -13.50 7.14
N ALA A 123 15.28 -12.42 6.36
CA ALA A 123 14.99 -12.41 4.93
C ALA A 123 16.06 -11.59 4.18
N HIS A 124 16.39 -12.01 2.96
CA HIS A 124 17.59 -11.57 2.24
C HIS A 124 17.39 -11.29 0.73
N PRO A 125 16.32 -10.58 0.30
CA PRO A 125 16.01 -10.39 -1.12
C PRO A 125 17.13 -9.66 -1.86
N SER A 126 17.46 -10.13 -3.07
CA SER A 126 18.64 -9.69 -3.83
C SER A 126 18.36 -9.56 -5.34
N PHE A 127 19.31 -8.99 -6.08
CA PHE A 127 19.16 -8.80 -7.52
C PHE A 127 19.52 -10.06 -8.31
N HIS A 128 18.66 -10.42 -9.27
CA HIS A 128 18.85 -11.55 -10.20
C HIS A 128 18.69 -11.12 -11.66
N GLY A 129 18.67 -9.80 -11.91
CA GLY A 129 18.27 -9.17 -13.18
C GLY A 129 19.40 -8.84 -14.14
N GLY A 130 20.62 -9.33 -13.95
CA GLY A 130 21.76 -9.03 -14.83
C GLY A 130 22.28 -7.60 -14.69
N GLY A 131 22.10 -6.98 -13.52
CA GLY A 131 22.38 -5.57 -13.27
C GLY A 131 21.19 -4.62 -13.52
N MET A 132 20.01 -5.14 -13.89
CA MET A 132 18.77 -4.35 -13.87
C MET A 132 18.39 -3.99 -12.43
N ALA A 133 18.20 -2.69 -12.17
CA ALA A 133 17.50 -2.21 -10.98
C ALA A 133 15.98 -2.37 -11.14
N TYR A 134 15.36 -3.00 -10.15
CA TYR A 134 13.92 -3.11 -9.90
C TYR A 134 13.71 -3.08 -8.37
N PRO A 135 12.48 -2.95 -7.85
CA PRO A 135 12.21 -3.09 -6.41
C PRO A 135 12.61 -4.48 -5.90
N ILE A 136 13.14 -4.57 -4.69
CA ILE A 136 13.34 -5.85 -3.99
C ILE A 136 12.62 -5.79 -2.65
N ALA A 137 11.87 -6.85 -2.32
CA ALA A 137 11.02 -6.91 -1.14
C ALA A 137 11.06 -8.29 -0.48
N ASP A 138 10.93 -8.33 0.85
CA ASP A 138 10.54 -9.51 1.63
C ASP A 138 10.11 -9.10 3.06
N TYR A 139 9.74 -10.05 3.94
CA TYR A 139 9.50 -9.78 5.38
C TYR A 139 10.36 -10.58 6.35
N ALA A 140 10.59 -10.02 7.55
CA ALA A 140 10.94 -10.78 8.74
C ALA A 140 9.70 -10.98 9.64
N THR A 141 9.72 -12.01 10.50
CA THR A 141 8.60 -12.31 11.40
C THR A 141 9.00 -12.30 12.87
N ARG A 142 8.02 -12.00 13.71
CA ARG A 142 7.95 -12.45 15.10
C ARG A 142 6.62 -13.17 15.26
N ARG A 143 6.66 -14.50 15.32
CA ARG A 143 5.46 -15.35 15.46
C ARG A 143 5.25 -15.86 16.88
N ILE A 144 3.98 -15.96 17.26
CA ILE A 144 3.50 -16.71 18.44
C ILE A 144 3.03 -18.09 17.98
N GLY A 145 3.39 -19.13 18.73
CA GLY A 145 3.02 -20.51 18.45
C GLY A 145 3.90 -21.55 19.14
N ALA A 146 3.34 -22.74 19.38
CA ALA A 146 4.07 -23.87 19.97
C ALA A 146 5.21 -24.42 19.07
N ASP A 147 5.31 -23.95 17.82
CA ASP A 147 6.41 -24.20 16.90
C ASP A 147 7.64 -23.29 17.12
N ARG A 148 7.57 -22.32 18.04
CA ARG A 148 8.63 -21.33 18.27
C ARG A 148 9.33 -21.53 19.62
N THR A 149 10.65 -21.59 19.60
CA THR A 149 11.50 -21.77 20.79
C THR A 149 11.91 -20.46 21.48
N GLY A 150 11.70 -19.30 20.83
CA GLY A 150 12.12 -17.99 21.32
C GLY A 150 11.26 -16.84 20.80
N CYS A 151 11.55 -15.62 21.26
CA CYS A 151 10.84 -14.37 20.94
C CYS A 151 9.31 -14.37 21.16
N GLN A 152 8.77 -15.19 22.08
CA GLN A 152 7.32 -15.24 22.34
C GLN A 152 6.84 -14.30 23.47
N LYS A 153 7.74 -13.66 24.22
CA LYS A 153 7.37 -12.75 25.33
C LYS A 153 6.92 -11.39 24.81
N ALA A 154 5.98 -10.74 25.49
CA ALA A 154 5.68 -9.32 25.28
C ALA A 154 6.89 -8.44 25.63
N GLY A 155 7.04 -7.29 24.98
CA GLY A 155 8.10 -6.32 25.27
C GLY A 155 8.69 -5.61 24.06
N PRO A 156 9.86 -4.94 24.24
CA PRO A 156 10.58 -4.24 23.17
C PRO A 156 11.37 -5.21 22.28
N TYR A 157 11.12 -5.08 20.97
CA TYR A 157 11.84 -5.70 19.86
C TYR A 157 12.34 -4.61 18.90
N TYR A 158 13.22 -4.97 17.95
CA TYR A 158 13.70 -4.07 16.92
C TYR A 158 13.52 -4.69 15.54
N LEU A 159 12.92 -3.94 14.61
CA LEU A 159 13.08 -4.20 13.18
C LEU A 159 14.46 -3.69 12.77
N VAL A 160 15.22 -4.54 12.10
CA VAL A 160 16.61 -4.30 11.72
C VAL A 160 16.77 -4.50 10.23
N ILE A 161 17.13 -3.41 9.52
CA ILE A 161 17.28 -3.39 8.07
C ILE A 161 18.73 -3.04 7.73
N THR A 162 19.42 -3.94 7.03
CA THR A 162 20.76 -3.68 6.49
C THR A 162 20.69 -3.66 4.96
N ARG A 163 21.37 -2.71 4.31
CA ARG A 163 21.63 -2.79 2.86
C ARG A 163 23.06 -3.21 2.63
N GLU A 164 23.23 -4.42 2.12
CA GLU A 164 24.51 -4.98 1.71
C GLU A 164 24.80 -4.64 0.25
N GLY A 165 26.07 -4.52 -0.11
CA GLY A 165 26.48 -4.23 -1.47
C GLY A 165 27.97 -3.87 -1.58
N SER A 166 28.55 -4.19 -2.74
CA SER A 166 29.99 -4.02 -2.97
C SER A 166 30.38 -2.56 -3.26
N ALA A 167 31.66 -2.22 -3.12
CA ALA A 167 32.18 -0.91 -3.57
C ALA A 167 32.00 -0.67 -5.10
N LYS A 168 31.74 -1.71 -5.90
CA LYS A 168 31.48 -1.62 -7.35
C LYS A 168 30.03 -1.23 -7.66
N SER A 169 29.13 -1.35 -6.69
CA SER A 169 27.69 -1.09 -6.80
C SER A 169 27.36 0.42 -6.74
N GLY A 170 26.12 0.81 -7.02
CA GLY A 170 25.68 2.20 -6.89
C GLY A 170 25.83 2.74 -5.46
N SER A 171 26.25 4.00 -5.32
CA SER A 171 26.40 4.70 -4.03
C SER A 171 25.08 5.28 -3.50
N ASP A 172 24.13 5.54 -4.39
CA ASP A 172 22.91 6.29 -4.12
C ASP A 172 22.06 5.61 -3.04
N ALA A 173 21.43 6.39 -2.17
CA ALA A 173 20.46 5.87 -1.22
C ALA A 173 19.23 5.35 -1.97
N TRP A 174 18.76 4.16 -1.62
CA TRP A 174 17.52 3.62 -2.17
C TRP A 174 16.34 4.05 -1.29
N PRO A 175 15.22 4.52 -1.86
CA PRO A 175 13.94 4.56 -1.18
C PRO A 175 13.66 3.22 -0.46
N LEU A 176 13.18 3.32 0.78
CA LEU A 176 12.81 2.19 1.62
C LEU A 176 11.36 2.37 2.08
N GLU A 177 10.48 1.43 1.75
CA GLU A 177 9.14 1.35 2.33
C GLU A 177 9.10 0.21 3.34
N LEU A 178 8.44 0.42 4.47
CA LEU A 178 8.23 -0.58 5.51
C LEU A 178 6.72 -0.76 5.72
N ASP A 179 6.28 -2.00 5.93
CA ASP A 179 4.89 -2.32 6.30
C ASP A 179 4.94 -3.22 7.55
N TYR A 180 4.30 -2.79 8.65
CA TYR A 180 4.13 -3.60 9.85
C TYR A 180 2.66 -4.07 9.94
N LEU A 181 2.44 -5.37 9.78
CA LEU A 181 1.15 -6.03 9.87
C LEU A 181 1.09 -6.98 11.07
N ASP A 182 -0.04 -6.96 11.77
CA ASP A 182 -0.36 -7.90 12.85
C ASP A 182 -1.30 -9.03 12.34
N GLU A 183 -0.98 -10.28 12.68
CA GLU A 183 -1.85 -11.45 12.53
C GLU A 183 -2.42 -11.83 13.91
N PRO A 184 -3.75 -11.66 14.12
CA PRO A 184 -4.42 -12.09 15.35
C PRO A 184 -4.27 -13.58 15.67
N PRO A 185 -4.40 -13.99 16.94
CA PRO A 185 -4.44 -15.41 17.33
C PRO A 185 -5.68 -16.12 16.76
N LEU A 186 -5.73 -17.46 16.89
CA LEU A 186 -6.88 -18.28 16.48
C LEU A 186 -7.85 -18.58 17.63
N LYS A 187 -9.12 -18.85 17.28
CA LYS A 187 -10.12 -19.45 18.16
C LYS A 187 -9.98 -20.97 18.11
N GLY A 188 -9.44 -21.56 19.16
CA GLY A 188 -9.29 -23.02 19.27
C GLY A 188 -7.97 -23.54 18.71
N THR A 189 -7.99 -24.71 18.06
CA THR A 189 -6.79 -25.45 17.69
C THR A 189 -6.15 -24.97 16.39
N THR A 190 -4.83 -24.83 16.40
CA THR A 190 -4.04 -24.47 15.22
C THR A 190 -4.09 -25.57 14.15
N PRO A 191 -4.50 -25.24 12.89
CA PRO A 191 -4.49 -26.20 11.78
C PRO A 191 -3.09 -26.76 11.50
N ALA A 192 -2.98 -28.09 11.46
CA ALA A 192 -1.72 -28.81 11.25
C ALA A 192 -1.10 -28.55 9.86
N ARG A 193 0.21 -28.85 9.73
CA ARG A 193 0.94 -28.83 8.45
C ARG A 193 0.24 -29.74 7.42
N PRO A 194 -0.10 -29.24 6.21
CA PRO A 194 -0.63 -30.09 5.15
C PRO A 194 0.30 -31.26 4.80
N GLY A 195 -0.28 -32.45 4.60
CA GLY A 195 0.46 -33.68 4.34
C GLY A 195 1.24 -33.69 3.02
N GLN A 196 2.06 -34.71 2.82
CA GLN A 196 2.78 -34.92 1.56
C GLN A 196 1.80 -35.04 0.37
N GLY A 197 2.21 -34.58 -0.81
CA GLY A 197 1.36 -34.56 -2.02
C GLY A 197 0.23 -33.50 -2.02
N SER A 198 0.07 -32.70 -0.96
CA SER A 198 -0.91 -31.60 -0.91
C SER A 198 -0.66 -30.46 -1.91
N TRP A 199 0.54 -30.40 -2.47
CA TRP A 199 0.98 -29.47 -3.52
C TRP A 199 1.86 -30.21 -4.54
N SER A 200 2.18 -29.58 -5.66
CA SER A 200 3.01 -30.15 -6.73
C SER A 200 3.74 -29.06 -7.50
N THR A 201 4.94 -29.36 -7.98
CA THR A 201 5.73 -28.52 -8.89
C THR A 201 5.33 -28.68 -10.37
N VAL A 202 4.41 -29.59 -10.70
CA VAL A 202 3.98 -29.82 -12.09
C VAL A 202 3.05 -28.69 -12.54
N THR A 203 3.64 -27.63 -13.10
CA THR A 203 2.95 -26.47 -13.67
C THR A 203 1.89 -26.90 -14.70
N PRO A 204 0.60 -26.67 -14.45
CA PRO A 204 -0.45 -27.03 -15.39
C PRO A 204 -0.39 -26.24 -16.70
N ALA A 205 -1.06 -26.73 -17.73
CA ALA A 205 -1.28 -25.95 -18.95
C ALA A 205 -1.91 -24.58 -18.62
N PRO A 206 -1.41 -23.48 -19.22
CA PRO A 206 -1.93 -22.14 -18.98
C PRO A 206 -3.33 -21.98 -19.57
N ARG A 207 -4.13 -21.06 -18.99
CA ARG A 207 -5.51 -20.85 -19.43
C ARG A 207 -5.58 -20.21 -20.83
N THR A 208 -6.45 -20.75 -21.68
CA THR A 208 -6.51 -20.46 -23.13
C THR A 208 -7.65 -19.52 -23.55
N ASP A 209 -8.19 -18.71 -22.62
CA ASP A 209 -9.34 -17.84 -22.89
C ASP A 209 -9.18 -16.99 -24.16
N THR A 210 -10.22 -16.99 -25.00
CA THR A 210 -10.30 -16.14 -26.20
C THR A 210 -10.54 -14.68 -25.83
N THR A 211 -11.33 -14.44 -24.77
CA THR A 211 -11.68 -13.13 -24.24
C THR A 211 -10.49 -12.54 -23.48
N LYS A 212 -9.93 -11.44 -24.01
CA LYS A 212 -8.80 -10.71 -23.43
C LYS A 212 -9.33 -9.44 -22.75
N ARG A 213 -9.04 -9.26 -21.46
CA ARG A 213 -9.34 -8.03 -20.71
C ARG A 213 -8.13 -7.08 -20.74
N SER A 214 -8.35 -5.78 -20.54
CA SER A 214 -7.26 -4.83 -20.27
C SER A 214 -6.96 -4.84 -18.77
N ALA A 215 -5.68 -4.96 -18.42
CA ALA A 215 -5.15 -4.67 -17.09
C ALA A 215 -4.39 -3.33 -17.14
N LYS A 216 -4.05 -2.81 -15.96
CA LYS A 216 -3.17 -1.65 -15.80
C LYS A 216 -2.30 -1.85 -14.56
N GLY A 217 -1.07 -2.29 -14.75
CA GLY A 217 -0.09 -2.52 -13.69
C GLY A 217 0.34 -1.21 -13.03
N GLY A 218 0.37 -1.22 -11.70
CA GLY A 218 0.94 -0.16 -10.88
C GLY A 218 2.47 -0.12 -10.93
N THR A 219 3.06 0.80 -10.18
CA THR A 219 4.51 0.91 -9.97
C THR A 219 4.98 0.26 -8.68
N GLY A 220 4.07 -0.14 -7.77
CA GLY A 220 4.38 -0.82 -6.53
C GLY A 220 3.20 -1.59 -5.95
N PHE A 221 3.39 -2.21 -4.78
CA PHE A 221 2.34 -2.91 -4.03
C PHE A 221 1.10 -2.02 -3.79
N ASN A 222 1.32 -0.72 -3.56
CA ASN A 222 0.31 0.25 -3.14
C ASN A 222 -0.65 0.71 -4.26
N ASP A 223 -0.22 0.69 -5.53
CA ASP A 223 -1.04 1.09 -6.69
C ASP A 223 -1.31 -0.07 -7.67
N ALA A 224 -0.99 -1.30 -7.26
CA ALA A 224 -1.09 -2.52 -8.06
C ALA A 224 -2.45 -2.69 -8.75
N GLY A 225 -2.42 -3.11 -10.02
CA GLY A 225 -3.61 -3.39 -10.82
C GLY A 225 -4.30 -4.67 -10.36
N SER A 226 -5.55 -4.59 -9.91
CA SER A 226 -6.30 -5.78 -9.50
C SER A 226 -6.68 -6.60 -10.72
N VAL A 227 -6.38 -7.90 -10.74
CA VAL A 227 -6.74 -8.82 -11.81
C VAL A 227 -7.30 -10.13 -11.23
N ASP A 228 -8.44 -10.56 -11.77
CA ASP A 228 -9.07 -11.84 -11.46
C ASP A 228 -8.61 -12.93 -12.45
N SER A 229 -9.06 -14.15 -12.22
CA SER A 229 -8.89 -15.28 -13.12
C SER A 229 -9.29 -14.95 -14.58
N GLY A 230 -8.34 -15.00 -15.51
CA GLY A 230 -8.53 -14.72 -16.94
C GLY A 230 -7.24 -14.44 -17.72
N VAL A 231 -7.38 -14.11 -19.01
CA VAL A 231 -6.31 -13.56 -19.86
C VAL A 231 -6.42 -12.02 -19.93
N TRP A 232 -5.33 -11.34 -19.58
CA TRP A 232 -5.23 -9.88 -19.51
C TRP A 232 -4.12 -9.32 -20.40
N LYS A 233 -4.27 -8.06 -20.79
CA LYS A 233 -3.36 -7.30 -21.65
C LYS A 233 -2.99 -5.96 -21.03
N ASP A 234 -1.70 -5.66 -21.06
CA ASP A 234 -1.12 -4.36 -20.70
C ASP A 234 0.15 -4.12 -21.55
N ARG A 235 0.85 -3.00 -21.37
CA ARG A 235 2.07 -2.64 -22.10
C ARG A 235 3.18 -2.25 -21.15
N ILE A 236 4.34 -2.88 -21.29
CA ILE A 236 5.50 -2.69 -20.40
C ILE A 236 6.70 -2.14 -21.18
N ARG A 237 7.43 -1.17 -20.60
CA ARG A 237 8.60 -0.53 -21.23
C ARG A 237 9.91 -1.22 -20.84
N PRO A 238 10.98 -1.17 -21.66
CA PRO A 238 12.29 -1.65 -21.24
C PRO A 238 12.79 -0.90 -20.01
N GLY A 239 13.26 -1.62 -19.00
CA GLY A 239 13.65 -1.09 -17.69
C GLY A 239 12.49 -0.84 -16.73
N GLU A 240 11.24 -1.08 -17.13
CA GLU A 240 10.05 -0.86 -16.32
C GLU A 240 9.66 -2.12 -15.53
N THR A 241 9.16 -1.89 -14.32
CA THR A 241 8.52 -2.91 -13.48
C THR A 241 7.05 -2.58 -13.28
N ARG A 242 6.19 -3.60 -13.33
CA ARG A 242 4.74 -3.49 -13.21
C ARG A 242 4.20 -4.38 -12.10
N PHE A 243 3.37 -3.81 -11.24
CA PHE A 243 2.72 -4.51 -10.13
C PHE A 243 1.25 -4.77 -10.38
N TYR A 244 0.84 -6.01 -10.16
CA TYR A 244 -0.55 -6.48 -10.22
C TYR A 244 -0.91 -7.18 -8.92
N ARG A 245 -2.20 -7.41 -8.66
CA ARG A 245 -2.66 -8.15 -7.48
C ARG A 245 -3.85 -9.05 -7.78
N VAL A 246 -3.84 -10.25 -7.20
CA VAL A 246 -4.85 -11.31 -7.37
C VAL A 246 -5.43 -11.67 -6.00
N PRO A 247 -6.76 -11.75 -5.84
CA PRO A 247 -7.36 -12.19 -4.58
C PRO A 247 -7.35 -13.72 -4.51
N VAL A 248 -6.64 -14.29 -3.54
CA VAL A 248 -6.50 -15.75 -3.37
C VAL A 248 -6.99 -16.14 -1.97
N ASP A 249 -7.99 -17.01 -1.92
CA ASP A 249 -8.64 -17.43 -0.68
C ASP A 249 -8.07 -18.77 -0.16
N TRP A 250 -8.43 -19.13 1.08
CA TRP A 250 -8.04 -20.40 1.68
C TRP A 250 -8.43 -21.60 0.80
N GLY A 251 -7.50 -22.53 0.60
CA GLY A 251 -7.65 -23.68 -0.29
C GLY A 251 -7.41 -23.40 -1.78
N GLN A 252 -7.25 -22.14 -2.20
CA GLN A 252 -6.97 -21.76 -3.59
C GLN A 252 -5.46 -21.65 -3.86
N ARG A 253 -5.05 -21.68 -5.13
CA ARG A 253 -3.66 -21.46 -5.59
C ARG A 253 -3.62 -20.73 -6.92
N LEU A 254 -2.47 -20.16 -7.24
CA LEU A 254 -2.20 -19.47 -8.49
C LEU A 254 -1.51 -20.40 -9.50
N ASN A 255 -1.99 -20.40 -10.73
CA ASN A 255 -1.25 -20.78 -11.93
C ASN A 255 -1.14 -19.52 -12.81
N LEU A 256 0.07 -19.14 -13.19
CA LEU A 256 0.37 -17.83 -13.77
C LEU A 256 1.26 -17.94 -15.00
N SER A 257 1.08 -17.03 -15.95
CA SER A 257 2.14 -16.65 -16.87
C SER A 257 2.16 -15.15 -17.16
N ALA A 258 3.38 -14.61 -17.30
CA ALA A 258 3.65 -13.32 -17.91
C ALA A 258 4.33 -13.58 -19.27
N GLU A 259 3.75 -13.08 -20.37
CA GLU A 259 4.12 -13.50 -21.73
C GLU A 259 4.42 -12.31 -22.65
N LEU A 260 5.54 -12.40 -23.37
CA LEU A 260 5.92 -11.48 -24.44
C LEU A 260 5.67 -12.11 -25.83
N PRO A 261 5.31 -11.31 -26.85
CA PRO A 261 5.16 -11.78 -28.23
C PRO A 261 6.51 -12.13 -28.87
N ASN A 262 6.47 -12.55 -30.13
CA ASN A 262 7.65 -12.52 -30.99
C ASN A 262 8.16 -11.07 -31.18
N ALA A 263 9.42 -10.95 -31.57
CA ALA A 263 10.00 -9.68 -31.96
C ALA A 263 9.39 -9.16 -33.27
N PRO A 264 9.45 -7.84 -33.54
CA PRO A 264 9.15 -7.28 -34.85
C PRO A 264 10.03 -7.90 -35.94
N SER A 265 9.50 -7.98 -37.16
CA SER A 265 10.23 -8.50 -38.33
C SER A 265 11.55 -7.74 -38.53
N GLY A 266 12.65 -8.47 -38.65
CA GLY A 266 14.01 -7.93 -38.79
C GLY A 266 14.80 -7.80 -37.48
N SER A 267 14.17 -7.88 -36.31
CA SER A 267 14.88 -7.86 -35.02
C SER A 267 15.31 -9.28 -34.60
N SER A 268 16.61 -9.54 -34.59
CA SER A 268 17.22 -10.81 -34.14
C SER A 268 18.21 -10.59 -32.98
N GLY A 269 18.41 -11.62 -32.16
CA GLY A 269 19.37 -11.58 -31.06
C GLY A 269 19.00 -12.51 -29.89
N PHE A 270 19.82 -12.50 -28.86
CA PHE A 270 19.61 -13.24 -27.61
C PHE A 270 19.76 -12.32 -26.40
N LEU A 271 18.89 -12.48 -25.41
CA LEU A 271 19.04 -11.89 -24.08
C LEU A 271 18.81 -12.99 -23.04
N ALA A 272 19.82 -13.26 -22.21
CA ALA A 272 19.75 -14.30 -21.17
C ALA A 272 18.71 -13.99 -20.08
N ARG A 273 18.41 -12.70 -19.88
CA ARG A 273 17.37 -12.18 -18.98
C ARG A 273 16.56 -11.16 -19.75
N MET A 274 15.27 -11.42 -19.93
CA MET A 274 14.36 -10.54 -20.67
C MET A 274 13.17 -10.14 -19.81
N LEU A 275 12.40 -11.14 -19.34
CA LEU A 275 11.18 -10.93 -18.59
C LEU A 275 11.31 -11.60 -17.23
N GLY A 276 11.20 -10.80 -16.17
CA GLY A 276 11.09 -11.26 -14.79
C GLY A 276 9.64 -11.46 -14.38
N LEU A 277 9.36 -12.50 -13.61
CA LEU A 277 8.11 -12.66 -12.84
C LEU A 277 8.47 -13.03 -11.40
N GLY A 278 7.92 -12.28 -10.44
CA GLY A 278 7.98 -12.58 -9.00
C GLY A 278 6.57 -12.59 -8.42
N VAL A 279 6.37 -13.39 -7.36
CA VAL A 279 5.09 -13.49 -6.65
C VAL A 279 5.31 -13.20 -5.18
N TYR A 280 4.49 -12.30 -4.64
CA TYR A 280 4.53 -11.89 -3.25
C TYR A 280 3.22 -12.20 -2.55
N ASN A 281 3.29 -12.61 -1.28
CA ASN A 281 2.12 -12.93 -0.48
C ASN A 281 1.48 -11.66 0.16
N PRO A 282 0.34 -11.78 0.86
CA PRO A 282 -0.33 -10.62 1.47
C PRO A 282 0.50 -9.83 2.50
N ALA A 283 1.54 -10.43 3.08
CA ALA A 283 2.52 -9.75 3.94
C ALA A 283 3.71 -9.16 3.15
N ARG A 284 3.61 -9.06 1.82
CA ARG A 284 4.66 -8.62 0.87
C ARG A 284 5.96 -9.44 0.90
N GLY A 285 5.92 -10.68 1.43
CA GLY A 285 7.06 -11.58 1.42
C GLY A 285 7.12 -12.43 0.16
N ALA A 286 8.33 -12.78 -0.26
CA ALA A 286 8.53 -13.56 -1.47
C ALA A 286 7.84 -14.93 -1.36
N VAL A 287 7.10 -15.32 -2.40
CA VAL A 287 6.67 -16.71 -2.60
C VAL A 287 7.76 -17.46 -3.35
N ASP A 288 8.34 -16.88 -4.38
CA ASP A 288 9.62 -17.30 -4.93
C ASP A 288 10.40 -16.05 -5.36
N ASP A 289 11.73 -16.17 -5.50
CA ASP A 289 12.58 -15.07 -5.95
C ASP A 289 12.25 -14.70 -7.40
N LEU A 290 12.23 -13.40 -7.73
CA LEU A 290 11.87 -12.93 -9.07
C LEU A 290 12.82 -13.52 -10.13
N SER A 291 12.27 -14.40 -10.97
CA SER A 291 13.04 -15.21 -11.91
C SER A 291 12.93 -14.66 -13.33
N PHE A 292 14.07 -14.52 -14.03
CA PHE A 292 14.12 -13.98 -15.39
C PHE A 292 14.24 -15.08 -16.45
N VAL A 293 13.33 -15.08 -17.42
CA VAL A 293 13.41 -15.95 -18.60
C VAL A 293 14.22 -15.31 -19.75
N ALA A 294 14.94 -16.16 -20.49
CA ALA A 294 15.73 -15.76 -21.65
C ALA A 294 14.87 -15.60 -22.92
N TYR A 295 15.33 -14.79 -23.87
CA TYR A 295 14.58 -14.43 -25.08
C TYR A 295 15.43 -14.52 -26.35
N THR A 296 14.80 -14.98 -27.44
CA THR A 296 15.44 -15.31 -28.73
C THR A 296 14.73 -14.67 -29.93
N GLY A 297 13.90 -13.65 -29.70
CA GLY A 297 12.97 -13.11 -30.70
C GLY A 297 11.69 -13.93 -30.91
N LYS A 298 11.58 -15.12 -30.30
CA LYS A 298 10.37 -15.95 -30.26
C LYS A 298 9.54 -15.65 -28.99
N PRO A 299 8.21 -15.89 -28.99
CA PRO A 299 7.37 -15.67 -27.81
C PRO A 299 7.90 -16.44 -26.60
N VAL A 300 7.86 -15.81 -25.42
CA VAL A 300 8.32 -16.41 -24.16
C VAL A 300 7.30 -16.16 -23.06
N ALA A 301 7.25 -17.06 -22.08
CA ALA A 301 6.45 -16.92 -20.88
C ALA A 301 7.29 -17.23 -19.63
N ALA A 302 7.40 -16.25 -18.73
CA ALA A 302 7.72 -16.52 -17.32
C ALA A 302 6.46 -17.11 -16.66
N LYS A 303 6.60 -18.06 -15.75
CA LYS A 303 5.47 -18.87 -15.24
C LYS A 303 5.64 -19.19 -13.77
N GLU A 304 4.55 -19.14 -13.02
CA GLU A 304 4.55 -19.46 -11.60
C GLU A 304 3.38 -20.36 -11.21
N PHE A 305 3.60 -21.32 -10.32
CA PHE A 305 2.57 -22.25 -9.84
C PHE A 305 2.71 -22.54 -8.34
N THR A 306 1.75 -22.04 -7.55
CA THR A 306 1.87 -22.03 -6.09
C THR A 306 1.28 -23.26 -5.42
N ALA A 307 1.72 -23.53 -4.19
CA ALA A 307 0.97 -24.37 -3.27
C ALA A 307 -0.43 -23.79 -2.97
N PRO A 308 -1.42 -24.61 -2.56
CA PRO A 308 -2.69 -24.12 -2.03
C PRO A 308 -2.49 -23.31 -0.75
N VAL A 309 -3.17 -22.17 -0.65
CA VAL A 309 -3.23 -21.33 0.56
C VAL A 309 -3.77 -22.14 1.73
N ALA A 310 -2.98 -22.30 2.79
CA ALA A 310 -3.38 -23.02 4.00
C ALA A 310 -2.61 -22.48 5.22
N TYR A 311 -3.29 -22.23 6.34
CA TYR A 311 -2.66 -21.65 7.53
C TYR A 311 -1.47 -22.48 8.04
N GLY A 312 -1.63 -23.82 8.03
CA GLY A 312 -0.59 -24.78 8.40
C GLY A 312 0.61 -24.83 7.46
N ASN A 313 0.58 -24.15 6.30
CA ASN A 313 1.79 -23.96 5.49
C ASN A 313 2.88 -23.20 6.25
N ARG A 314 2.54 -22.42 7.28
CA ARG A 314 3.50 -21.74 8.17
C ARG A 314 4.51 -22.66 8.86
N PHE A 315 4.28 -23.97 8.83
CA PHE A 315 5.17 -25.01 9.35
C PHE A 315 5.98 -25.74 8.27
N GLN A 316 5.77 -25.46 6.98
CA GLN A 316 6.47 -26.14 5.88
C GLN A 316 7.93 -25.66 5.81
N PRO A 317 8.90 -26.57 5.63
CA PRO A 317 10.32 -26.21 5.48
C PRO A 317 10.65 -25.68 4.08
N VAL A 318 9.79 -25.95 3.08
CA VAL A 318 9.97 -25.44 1.71
C VAL A 318 9.45 -24.00 1.65
N GLY A 319 10.34 -23.04 1.44
CA GLY A 319 10.06 -21.60 1.46
C GLY A 319 8.80 -21.19 0.67
N PRO A 320 8.73 -21.49 -0.65
CA PRO A 320 7.56 -21.16 -1.47
C PRO A 320 6.23 -21.74 -1.00
N VAL A 321 6.23 -22.98 -0.48
CA VAL A 321 5.04 -23.58 0.12
C VAL A 321 4.69 -22.82 1.40
N SER A 322 5.70 -22.50 2.22
CA SER A 322 5.56 -21.80 3.49
C SER A 322 5.03 -20.37 3.35
N ALA A 323 5.37 -19.68 2.26
CA ALA A 323 4.86 -18.35 1.94
C ALA A 323 3.35 -18.36 1.60
N MET A 324 2.79 -19.49 1.17
CA MET A 324 1.35 -19.69 0.92
C MET A 324 0.53 -19.89 2.21
N ARG A 325 0.81 -19.10 3.26
CA ARG A 325 0.20 -19.26 4.61
C ARG A 325 -0.97 -18.31 4.90
N PHE A 326 -1.34 -17.42 3.97
CA PHE A 326 -2.37 -16.38 4.15
C PHE A 326 -3.36 -16.39 2.98
N ALA A 327 -4.65 -16.18 3.24
CA ALA A 327 -5.55 -15.65 2.22
C ALA A 327 -5.34 -14.13 2.07
N GLY A 328 -5.68 -13.56 0.91
CA GLY A 328 -5.66 -12.12 0.68
C GLY A 328 -5.18 -11.75 -0.71
N TRP A 329 -4.63 -10.55 -0.84
CA TRP A 329 -4.00 -10.07 -2.06
C TRP A 329 -2.60 -10.67 -2.24
N TYR A 330 -2.43 -11.52 -3.25
CA TYR A 330 -1.12 -11.91 -3.76
C TYR A 330 -0.70 -10.95 -4.86
N TYR A 331 0.52 -10.43 -4.80
CA TYR A 331 1.03 -9.44 -5.75
C TYR A 331 1.94 -10.11 -6.77
N LEU A 332 1.84 -9.65 -8.02
CA LEU A 332 2.68 -10.10 -9.14
C LEU A 332 3.59 -8.94 -9.53
N GLU A 333 4.89 -9.14 -9.45
CA GLU A 333 5.90 -8.21 -9.98
C GLU A 333 6.36 -8.70 -11.35
N VAL A 334 6.30 -7.83 -12.36
CA VAL A 334 6.73 -8.13 -13.73
C VAL A 334 7.74 -7.09 -14.20
N SER A 335 8.98 -7.51 -14.43
CA SER A 335 10.11 -6.63 -14.77
C SER A 335 10.59 -6.90 -16.20
N LEU A 336 10.65 -5.89 -17.08
CA LEU A 336 11.20 -6.02 -18.42
C LEU A 336 12.63 -5.46 -18.46
N HIS A 337 13.62 -6.28 -18.80
CA HIS A 337 15.03 -5.90 -18.82
C HIS A 337 15.29 -4.69 -19.77
N PRO A 338 16.14 -3.70 -19.41
CA PRO A 338 16.39 -2.52 -20.25
C PRO A 338 16.88 -2.84 -21.67
N ASP A 339 17.65 -3.92 -21.86
CA ASP A 339 18.05 -4.36 -23.21
C ASP A 339 16.88 -4.85 -24.09
N ALA A 340 15.68 -5.05 -23.54
CA ALA A 340 14.49 -5.31 -24.34
C ALA A 340 14.22 -4.19 -25.35
N ALA A 341 14.77 -2.99 -25.17
CA ALA A 341 14.75 -1.90 -26.15
C ALA A 341 15.32 -2.30 -27.53
N ARG A 342 16.20 -3.31 -27.60
CA ARG A 342 16.73 -3.88 -28.85
C ARG A 342 15.65 -4.54 -29.72
N PHE A 343 14.55 -4.99 -29.12
CA PHE A 343 13.40 -5.61 -29.79
C PHE A 343 12.13 -4.75 -29.71
N PHE A 344 11.95 -4.03 -28.60
CA PHE A 344 10.72 -3.32 -28.23
C PHE A 344 11.03 -1.89 -27.75
N PRO A 345 11.64 -1.02 -28.58
CA PRO A 345 12.06 0.33 -28.18
C PRO A 345 10.90 1.23 -27.76
N LYS A 346 9.67 0.93 -28.19
CA LYS A 346 8.42 1.63 -27.82
C LYS A 346 7.62 0.89 -26.74
N GLY A 347 8.26 -0.02 -25.99
CA GLY A 347 7.59 -0.97 -25.10
C GLY A 347 7.00 -2.19 -25.82
N ALA A 348 6.80 -3.26 -25.06
CA ALA A 348 6.27 -4.54 -25.51
C ALA A 348 4.83 -4.75 -25.03
N GLU A 349 4.05 -5.50 -25.82
CA GLU A 349 2.74 -6.00 -25.37
C GLU A 349 2.96 -7.10 -24.32
N LEU A 350 2.40 -6.93 -23.13
CA LEU A 350 2.41 -7.92 -22.06
C LEU A 350 1.10 -8.69 -22.06
N THR A 351 1.18 -10.01 -21.91
CA THR A 351 0.03 -10.86 -21.61
C THR A 351 0.18 -11.40 -20.21
N LEU A 352 -0.84 -11.25 -19.37
CA LEU A 352 -0.93 -12.00 -18.11
C LEU A 352 -2.00 -13.06 -18.24
N ARG A 353 -1.68 -14.30 -17.87
CA ARG A 353 -2.68 -15.35 -17.64
C ARG A 353 -2.75 -15.60 -16.16
N VAL A 354 -3.94 -15.44 -15.60
CA VAL A 354 -4.21 -15.62 -14.17
C VAL A 354 -5.23 -16.73 -14.02
N ASP A 355 -4.87 -17.78 -13.30
CA ASP A 355 -5.70 -18.98 -13.15
C ASP A 355 -5.72 -19.37 -11.67
N VAL A 356 -6.66 -18.77 -10.93
CA VAL A 356 -6.93 -19.05 -9.52
C VAL A 356 -7.67 -20.38 -9.46
N ARG A 357 -6.98 -21.43 -9.00
CA ARG A 357 -7.47 -22.81 -8.98
C ARG A 357 -7.84 -23.26 -7.58
N GLY A 358 -8.89 -24.09 -7.50
CA GLY A 358 -9.44 -24.63 -6.25
C GLY A 358 -10.61 -23.80 -5.73
N ALA A 359 -11.51 -24.46 -4.99
CA ALA A 359 -12.59 -23.78 -4.29
C ALA A 359 -12.06 -23.04 -3.06
N ALA A 360 -12.62 -21.87 -2.79
CA ALA A 360 -12.43 -21.17 -1.51
C ALA A 360 -12.98 -22.01 -0.35
N LYS A 361 -12.32 -21.92 0.81
CA LYS A 361 -12.64 -22.65 2.04
C LYS A 361 -12.79 -21.68 3.20
N ALA A 362 -13.35 -22.17 4.31
CA ALA A 362 -13.28 -21.44 5.58
C ALA A 362 -11.81 -21.21 5.98
N GLY A 363 -11.53 -20.02 6.52
CA GLY A 363 -10.23 -19.69 7.11
C GLY A 363 -9.99 -20.40 8.44
N PRO A 364 -8.81 -20.18 9.07
CA PRO A 364 -8.38 -20.90 10.26
C PRO A 364 -9.11 -20.52 11.56
N GLY A 365 -10.16 -19.69 11.49
CA GLY A 365 -10.95 -19.28 12.65
C GLY A 365 -10.25 -18.23 13.54
N TYR A 366 -9.76 -17.13 12.98
CA TYR A 366 -9.11 -16.06 13.74
C TYR A 366 -9.99 -15.47 14.87
N ALA A 367 -9.33 -15.02 15.94
CA ALA A 367 -9.91 -14.33 17.09
C ALA A 367 -10.70 -13.08 16.66
N GLU A 368 -10.08 -12.29 15.79
CA GLU A 368 -10.48 -10.96 15.36
C GLU A 368 -10.38 -10.83 13.82
N PRO A 369 -11.02 -9.83 13.20
CA PRO A 369 -10.91 -9.61 11.75
C PRO A 369 -9.46 -9.31 11.34
N THR A 370 -8.95 -10.00 10.31
CA THR A 370 -7.52 -10.01 9.97
C THR A 370 -7.10 -9.02 8.88
N GLY A 371 -7.99 -8.11 8.48
CA GLY A 371 -7.72 -7.11 7.43
C GLY A 371 -7.13 -7.75 6.16
N THR A 372 -5.86 -7.44 5.90
CA THR A 372 -5.05 -7.91 4.77
C THR A 372 -5.01 -9.45 4.61
N PHE A 373 -5.13 -10.22 5.69
CA PHE A 373 -5.10 -11.69 5.64
C PHE A 373 -6.48 -12.33 5.39
N SER A 374 -7.28 -11.71 4.51
CA SER A 374 -8.62 -12.15 4.13
C SER A 374 -8.99 -11.69 2.71
N VAL A 375 -9.99 -12.32 2.07
CA VAL A 375 -10.52 -11.91 0.75
C VAL A 375 -11.99 -11.51 0.87
N THR A 376 -12.27 -10.22 0.77
CA THR A 376 -13.64 -9.68 0.83
C THR A 376 -14.39 -9.86 -0.51
N SER A 377 -15.69 -9.55 -0.50
CA SER A 377 -16.48 -9.41 -1.73
C SER A 377 -16.01 -8.25 -2.62
N GLY A 378 -15.60 -7.14 -2.00
CA GLY A 378 -15.07 -5.95 -2.70
C GLY A 378 -13.75 -6.23 -3.42
N ASP A 379 -12.89 -7.08 -2.87
CA ASP A 379 -11.62 -7.47 -3.50
C ASP A 379 -11.85 -8.24 -4.79
N ARG A 380 -12.72 -9.27 -4.74
CA ARG A 380 -13.10 -10.07 -5.91
C ARG A 380 -13.74 -9.20 -6.99
N GLU A 381 -14.59 -8.26 -6.60
CA GLU A 381 -15.27 -7.36 -7.53
C GLU A 381 -14.29 -6.35 -8.17
N SER A 382 -13.33 -5.82 -7.41
CA SER A 382 -12.25 -4.96 -7.92
C SER A 382 -11.37 -5.71 -8.92
N ALA A 383 -11.04 -6.97 -8.64
CA ALA A 383 -10.24 -7.84 -9.50
C ALA A 383 -10.97 -8.21 -10.81
N ARG A 384 -12.28 -8.53 -10.74
CA ARG A 384 -13.11 -8.79 -11.93
C ARG A 384 -13.14 -7.60 -12.89
N LYS A 385 -13.26 -6.40 -12.33
CA LYS A 385 -13.33 -5.12 -13.05
C LYS A 385 -11.98 -4.58 -13.52
N GLY A 386 -10.86 -5.18 -13.14
CA GLY A 386 -9.52 -4.71 -13.55
C GLY A 386 -9.05 -3.42 -12.85
N GLN A 387 -9.63 -3.07 -11.69
CA GLN A 387 -9.42 -1.74 -11.07
C GLN A 387 -8.07 -1.64 -10.35
N THR A 388 -7.40 -0.48 -10.44
CA THR A 388 -6.25 -0.21 -9.54
C THR A 388 -6.71 0.02 -8.10
N ALA A 389 -5.79 -0.09 -7.13
CA ALA A 389 -6.09 0.16 -5.72
C ALA A 389 -6.80 1.52 -5.48
N GLN A 390 -6.31 2.60 -6.10
CA GLN A 390 -6.91 3.94 -6.00
C GLN A 390 -8.31 4.01 -6.63
N GLN A 391 -8.59 3.25 -7.69
CA GLN A 391 -9.92 3.21 -8.32
C GLN A 391 -10.94 2.47 -7.43
N ALA A 392 -10.53 1.35 -6.83
CA ALA A 392 -11.34 0.63 -5.87
C ALA A 392 -11.65 1.49 -4.63
N ALA A 393 -10.62 2.13 -4.05
CA ALA A 393 -10.78 3.02 -2.90
C ALA A 393 -11.75 4.19 -3.17
N LYS A 394 -11.58 4.91 -4.30
CA LYS A 394 -12.48 5.99 -4.71
C LYS A 394 -13.91 5.50 -4.95
N SER A 395 -14.08 4.32 -5.53
CA SER A 395 -15.40 3.70 -5.72
C SER A 395 -16.08 3.41 -4.38
N GLY A 396 -15.32 2.89 -3.40
CA GLY A 396 -15.79 2.66 -2.04
C GLY A 396 -16.23 3.96 -1.34
N THR A 397 -15.41 5.01 -1.36
CA THR A 397 -15.77 6.31 -0.77
C THR A 397 -17.04 6.90 -1.37
N LEU A 398 -17.18 6.87 -2.71
CA LEU A 398 -18.39 7.34 -3.39
C LEU A 398 -19.62 6.50 -3.01
N MET A 399 -19.47 5.18 -2.86
CA MET A 399 -20.56 4.30 -2.43
C MET A 399 -21.00 4.57 -0.98
N THR A 400 -20.04 4.81 -0.07
CA THR A 400 -20.34 5.23 1.31
C THR A 400 -21.08 6.57 1.35
N VAL A 401 -20.61 7.57 0.58
CA VAL A 401 -21.27 8.89 0.48
C VAL A 401 -22.69 8.78 -0.12
N ALA A 402 -22.89 7.88 -1.09
CA ALA A 402 -24.22 7.60 -1.63
C ALA A 402 -25.15 7.00 -0.56
N TYR A 403 -24.70 6.01 0.21
CA TYR A 403 -25.51 5.41 1.27
C TYR A 403 -25.82 6.39 2.42
N THR A 404 -24.87 7.21 2.87
CA THR A 404 -25.13 8.21 3.92
C THR A 404 -26.02 9.35 3.42
N GLY A 405 -25.83 9.79 2.17
CA GLY A 405 -26.70 10.79 1.52
C GLY A 405 -28.14 10.32 1.37
N ILE A 406 -28.34 9.08 0.87
CA ILE A 406 -29.69 8.48 0.75
C ILE A 406 -30.32 8.25 2.13
N GLY A 407 -29.56 7.72 3.10
CA GLY A 407 -30.05 7.49 4.46
C GLY A 407 -30.50 8.79 5.14
N THR A 408 -29.70 9.85 5.04
CA THR A 408 -30.04 11.18 5.55
C THR A 408 -31.25 11.77 4.82
N GLY A 409 -31.34 11.61 3.49
CA GLY A 409 -32.49 12.03 2.70
C GLY A 409 -33.79 11.35 3.12
N VAL A 410 -33.77 10.03 3.36
CA VAL A 410 -34.94 9.28 3.86
C VAL A 410 -35.34 9.75 5.26
N VAL A 411 -34.39 9.95 6.18
CA VAL A 411 -34.68 10.47 7.53
C VAL A 411 -35.28 11.88 7.48
N LEU A 412 -34.77 12.76 6.62
CA LEU A 412 -35.33 14.10 6.41
C LEU A 412 -36.75 14.06 5.83
N LEU A 413 -37.03 13.18 4.87
CA LEU A 413 -38.37 13.00 4.30
C LEU A 413 -39.36 12.44 5.32
N LEU A 414 -38.94 11.48 6.16
CA LEU A 414 -39.76 10.97 7.27
C LEU A 414 -40.02 12.04 8.33
N GLY A 415 -39.01 12.85 8.68
CA GLY A 415 -39.15 13.98 9.59
C GLY A 415 -40.11 15.06 9.05
N LEU A 416 -40.03 15.38 7.77
CA LEU A 416 -40.94 16.31 7.09
C LEU A 416 -42.38 15.74 7.00
N GLY A 417 -42.52 14.44 6.76
CA GLY A 417 -43.81 13.74 6.81
C GLY A 417 -44.44 13.79 8.20
N ALA A 418 -43.66 13.53 9.26
CA ALA A 418 -44.13 13.65 10.63
C ALA A 418 -44.52 15.10 10.99
N TRP A 419 -43.69 16.08 10.62
CA TRP A 419 -43.95 17.50 10.86
C TRP A 419 -45.22 18.00 10.15
N THR A 420 -45.41 17.64 8.88
CA THR A 420 -46.62 18.02 8.12
C THR A 420 -47.89 17.37 8.67
N LEU A 421 -47.81 16.13 9.18
CA LEU A 421 -48.92 15.48 9.88
C LEU A 421 -49.27 16.15 11.22
N VAL A 422 -48.28 16.63 11.97
CA VAL A 422 -48.49 17.39 13.21
C VAL A 422 -49.10 18.76 12.91
N ALA A 423 -48.56 19.50 11.93
CA ALA A 423 -49.07 20.81 11.52
C ALA A 423 -50.52 20.77 10.95
N ARG A 424 -50.91 19.64 10.35
CA ARG A 424 -52.30 19.37 9.94
C ARG A 424 -53.24 18.97 11.09
N ARG A 425 -52.72 18.58 12.25
CA ARG A 425 -53.53 18.27 13.44
C ARG A 425 -53.78 19.49 14.33
N SER A 426 -52.80 20.39 14.47
CA SER A 426 -52.99 21.64 15.23
C SER A 426 -54.00 22.59 14.58
N THR A 427 -54.15 22.56 13.26
CA THR A 427 -55.13 23.37 12.52
C THR A 427 -56.58 22.84 12.59
N ALA A 428 -56.80 21.65 13.14
CA ALA A 428 -58.13 21.05 13.32
C ALA A 428 -58.68 21.15 14.76
N GLY A 429 -57.96 21.82 15.67
CA GLY A 429 -58.23 21.82 17.12
C GLY A 429 -58.37 23.21 17.73
N ALA A 430 -59.31 24.02 17.24
CA ALA A 430 -59.56 25.38 17.74
C ALA A 430 -61.06 25.63 18.06
N PRO A 431 -61.53 25.33 19.29
CA PRO A 431 -62.82 25.82 19.77
C PRO A 431 -62.73 27.33 20.06
N ALA A 432 -63.81 28.07 19.80
CA ALA A 432 -63.82 29.53 19.94
C ALA A 432 -63.78 29.97 21.42
N ALA A 433 -62.98 31.00 21.71
CA ALA A 433 -62.99 31.68 23.00
C ALA A 433 -64.15 32.70 23.07
N ALA A 434 -64.92 32.69 24.15
CA ALA A 434 -66.00 33.64 24.38
C ALA A 434 -65.47 35.02 24.84
N VAL A 435 -66.12 36.09 24.38
CA VAL A 435 -65.78 37.48 24.74
C VAL A 435 -66.70 37.99 25.84
N GLY A 436 -66.12 38.51 26.93
CA GLY A 436 -66.82 39.27 27.98
C GLY A 436 -66.38 40.76 27.97
N PRO A 437 -67.29 41.73 28.17
CA PRO A 437 -66.98 43.16 27.97
C PRO A 437 -66.61 43.92 29.26
N GLY A 438 -65.78 44.98 29.13
CA GLY A 438 -65.54 45.95 30.20
C GLY A 438 -64.38 46.93 29.92
N GLY A 439 -64.70 48.20 29.68
CA GLY A 439 -63.78 49.36 29.70
C GLY A 439 -64.50 50.56 30.36
N PRO A 440 -64.06 51.83 30.25
CA PRO A 440 -62.89 52.40 29.54
C PRO A 440 -61.73 52.72 30.55
N ALA A 441 -60.74 53.62 30.40
CA ALA A 441 -60.45 54.71 29.45
C ALA A 441 -58.92 55.00 29.32
N GLY A 442 -58.55 56.14 28.70
CA GLY A 442 -57.18 56.70 28.64
C GLY A 442 -57.09 58.09 29.33
N PRO A 443 -56.21 59.06 28.90
CA PRO A 443 -55.56 59.15 27.57
C PRO A 443 -54.05 59.55 27.54
N GLY A 444 -53.45 59.54 26.33
CA GLY A 444 -52.10 60.06 26.01
C GLY A 444 -50.95 59.02 26.16
N GLY A 445 -49.90 58.96 25.33
CA GLY A 445 -49.46 59.75 24.17
C GLY A 445 -48.56 58.89 23.23
N PRO A 446 -47.95 59.44 22.15
CA PRO A 446 -47.74 58.65 20.92
C PRO A 446 -46.33 58.08 20.65
N LEU A 447 -46.35 56.87 20.03
CA LEU A 447 -45.53 56.36 18.90
C LEU A 447 -44.02 56.64 18.81
N GLY A 448 -43.22 55.56 18.69
CA GLY A 448 -41.84 55.63 18.18
C GLY A 448 -41.26 54.28 17.72
N GLN A 449 -40.86 54.17 16.45
CA GLN A 449 -40.04 53.12 15.82
C GLN A 449 -39.71 53.55 14.36
N PRO A 450 -38.69 53.00 13.68
CA PRO A 450 -37.49 52.30 14.17
C PRO A 450 -36.18 52.93 13.62
N ALA A 451 -35.02 52.33 13.91
CA ALA A 451 -33.71 52.78 13.41
C ALA A 451 -33.11 51.85 12.33
N LEU A 452 -32.13 52.35 11.57
CA LEU A 452 -31.27 51.57 10.66
C LEU A 452 -29.78 51.98 10.83
N PRO A 453 -28.81 51.11 10.48
CA PRO A 453 -27.46 51.16 11.05
C PRO A 453 -26.35 51.73 10.14
N GLY A 454 -25.18 52.01 10.74
CA GLY A 454 -23.93 52.31 10.05
C GLY A 454 -22.74 51.47 10.54
N GLN A 455 -21.84 51.11 9.61
CA GLN A 455 -20.48 50.60 9.83
C GLN A 455 -19.50 51.74 10.26
N PRO A 456 -18.17 51.56 10.54
CA PRO A 456 -17.27 50.45 10.17
C PRO A 456 -16.18 50.07 11.23
N GLY A 457 -15.13 49.32 10.82
CA GLY A 457 -13.77 49.55 11.36
C GLY A 457 -12.97 48.33 11.88
N GLN A 458 -11.92 47.94 11.14
CA GLN A 458 -10.78 47.10 11.56
C GLN A 458 -9.50 47.99 11.58
N PRO A 459 -8.27 47.52 11.90
CA PRO A 459 -7.79 46.39 12.73
C PRO A 459 -6.68 46.82 13.75
N GLY A 460 -5.98 45.91 14.46
CA GLY A 460 -4.71 46.28 15.15
C GLY A 460 -4.09 45.23 16.11
N GLN A 461 -2.79 44.94 15.97
CA GLN A 461 -2.02 43.83 16.57
C GLN A 461 -1.47 44.02 18.01
N SER A 462 -1.23 42.89 18.69
CA SER A 462 -0.08 42.55 19.59
C SER A 462 0.31 43.38 20.84
N SER A 463 0.43 42.71 22.00
CA SER A 463 1.74 42.45 22.70
C SER A 463 1.60 41.70 24.05
N GLN A 464 2.71 41.13 24.54
CA GLN A 464 2.94 40.52 25.89
C GLN A 464 3.70 41.56 26.79
N PRO A 465 3.98 41.38 28.13
CA PRO A 465 4.33 40.13 28.85
C PRO A 465 3.93 40.03 30.36
N SER A 466 4.37 38.99 31.10
CA SER A 466 4.89 39.03 32.52
C SER A 466 5.06 37.65 33.21
N PRO A 467 6.15 37.41 33.97
CA PRO A 467 6.32 36.36 35.01
C PRO A 467 6.76 37.00 36.37
N PRO A 468 7.34 36.30 37.40
CA PRO A 468 7.30 34.89 37.86
C PRO A 468 6.88 34.73 39.37
N GLY A 469 6.89 33.50 39.92
CA GLY A 469 6.80 33.26 41.39
C GLY A 469 7.01 31.78 41.82
N GLN A 470 7.68 31.56 42.97
CA GLN A 470 8.00 30.27 43.63
C GLN A 470 8.02 30.49 45.18
N PRO A 471 8.25 29.46 46.04
CA PRO A 471 7.60 28.15 46.17
C PRO A 471 7.12 27.87 47.63
N GLY A 472 6.58 26.69 47.92
CA GLY A 472 6.27 26.23 49.29
C GLY A 472 6.62 24.75 49.51
N GLN A 473 7.02 24.37 50.73
CA GLN A 473 7.55 23.04 51.10
C GLN A 473 6.58 22.19 51.97
N PRO A 474 6.83 20.86 52.14
CA PRO A 474 5.84 19.89 52.64
C PRO A 474 5.95 19.57 54.15
N THR A 475 4.97 18.83 54.67
CA THR A 475 4.96 18.24 56.02
C THR A 475 5.02 16.70 55.99
N GLN A 476 5.72 16.11 56.97
CA GLN A 476 5.86 14.66 57.17
C GLN A 476 4.77 14.10 58.11
N THR A 477 4.61 12.78 58.17
CA THR A 477 4.24 12.07 59.41
C THR A 477 4.79 10.64 59.39
N THR A 478 5.14 10.08 60.56
CA THR A 478 6.00 8.89 60.67
C THR A 478 5.70 8.07 61.94
N GLN A 479 5.66 6.73 61.84
CA GLN A 479 6.09 5.69 62.82
C GLN A 479 5.60 4.31 62.30
N GLN A 480 6.42 3.26 62.15
CA GLN A 480 7.11 2.39 63.13
C GLN A 480 6.17 1.40 63.86
N ALA A 481 6.56 0.14 64.15
CA ALA A 481 7.67 -0.71 63.68
C ALA A 481 7.50 -2.16 64.19
N GLN A 482 8.16 -3.16 63.58
CA GLN A 482 8.63 -4.41 64.26
C GLN A 482 9.66 -5.21 63.43
N GLN A 483 10.28 -6.22 64.04
CA GLN A 483 11.32 -7.14 63.49
C GLN A 483 10.90 -8.61 63.75
N ASN A 484 11.55 -9.70 63.31
CA ASN A 484 12.84 -9.96 62.64
C ASN A 484 12.66 -11.26 61.73
N THR A 485 13.60 -12.06 61.19
CA THR A 485 15.06 -12.23 61.37
C THR A 485 15.74 -12.77 60.08
N GLN A 486 17.06 -12.53 60.00
CA GLN A 486 18.13 -13.18 59.23
C GLN A 486 18.04 -14.71 58.95
N PHE A 487 18.46 -15.18 57.76
CA PHE A 487 19.57 -16.16 57.54
C PHE A 487 19.92 -16.34 56.02
N GLY A 488 21.03 -17.02 55.71
CA GLY A 488 21.74 -16.93 54.40
C GLY A 488 21.66 -18.15 53.43
N PRO A 489 22.44 -18.13 52.32
CA PRO A 489 22.25 -19.01 51.15
C PRO A 489 23.25 -20.18 51.02
N PRO A 490 22.96 -21.19 50.16
CA PRO A 490 23.93 -22.18 49.69
C PRO A 490 24.61 -21.79 48.36
N ARG A 491 25.74 -22.46 48.04
CA ARG A 491 26.47 -22.36 46.75
C ARG A 491 26.33 -23.65 45.94
N GLY A 492 26.27 -23.51 44.61
CA GLY A 492 26.87 -24.36 43.56
C GLY A 492 26.77 -25.89 43.62
N TRP A 493 26.23 -26.44 42.53
CA TRP A 493 26.92 -27.43 41.69
C TRP A 493 26.67 -27.06 40.21
#